data_AF-A0A4V1CIY0-F1
#
_entry.id   AF-A0A4V1CIY0-F1
#
_cell.length_a   1.000
_cell.length_b   1.000
_cell.length_c   1.000
_cell.angle_alpha   90.00
_cell.angle_beta   90.00
_cell.angle_gamma   90.00
#
_symmetry.space_group_name_H-M   'P 1'
#
loop_
_entity.id
_entity.type
_entity.pdbx_description
1 polymer ?
#
loop_
_entity_poly.entity_id
_entity_poly.type
_entity_poly.pdbx_seq_one_letter_code
_entity_poly.pdbx_strand_id
1 'polypeptide(L)'
;MCDELDIDAEAVGAVTGAFVDTAQAIASAAEIASGLTFGPAVAGRNYGDLGVRIGAAGGRVGSSLRRWSEASEDNADRLRIAVDGYRFVDDALSTSLHDPRIESTR
;
A
#
# COMPACT_ATOMS: atom_id res chain seq x y z
N MET A 1 6.35 -30.11 18.36
CA MET A 1 5.19 -29.26 18.66
C MET A 1 5.53 -27.92 18.07
N CYS A 2 5.28 -27.76 16.76
CA CYS A 2 5.41 -26.47 16.11
C CYS A 2 4.15 -25.71 16.50
N ASP A 3 4.29 -24.55 17.15
CA ASP A 3 3.20 -23.59 17.29
C ASP A 3 2.61 -23.40 15.89
N GLU A 4 1.34 -23.75 15.76
CA GLU A 4 0.55 -23.43 14.60
C GLU A 4 0.53 -21.90 14.54
N LEU A 5 1.28 -21.34 13.58
CA LEU A 5 1.31 -19.91 13.31
C LEU A 5 -0.08 -19.51 12.79
N ASP A 6 -1.02 -19.33 13.71
CA ASP A 6 -2.34 -18.84 13.40
C ASP A 6 -2.21 -17.38 12.99
N ILE A 7 -2.33 -17.11 11.68
CA ILE A 7 -2.24 -15.76 11.15
C ILE A 7 -3.51 -15.02 11.54
N ASP A 8 -3.37 -14.00 12.39
CA ASP A 8 -4.44 -13.06 12.70
C ASP A 8 -4.81 -12.23 11.45
N ALA A 9 -5.75 -12.74 10.68
CA ALA A 9 -6.22 -12.13 9.45
C ALA A 9 -6.91 -10.77 9.68
N GLU A 10 -7.44 -10.51 10.89
CA GLU A 10 -7.99 -9.21 11.25
C GLU A 10 -6.88 -8.18 11.42
N ALA A 11 -5.81 -8.53 12.14
CA ALA A 11 -4.65 -7.67 12.30
C ALA A 11 -3.97 -7.36 10.95
N VAL A 12 -3.82 -8.34 10.05
CA VAL A 12 -3.29 -8.09 8.70
C VAL A 12 -4.23 -7.21 7.87
N GLY A 13 -5.54 -7.37 8.05
CA GLY A 13 -6.55 -6.48 7.47
C GLY A 13 -6.38 -5.02 7.92
N ALA A 14 -6.14 -4.79 9.21
CA ALA A 14 -5.89 -3.47 9.76
C ALA A 14 -4.60 -2.84 9.20
N VAL A 15 -3.51 -3.62 9.10
CA VAL A 15 -2.24 -3.16 8.50
C VAL A 15 -2.43 -2.81 7.02
N THR A 16 -3.18 -3.64 6.28
CA THR A 16 -3.52 -3.39 4.88
C THR A 16 -4.31 -2.08 4.72
N GLY A 17 -5.29 -1.84 5.60
CA GLY A 17 -6.04 -0.57 5.63
C GLY A 17 -5.13 0.62 5.85
N ALA A 18 -4.19 0.54 6.81
CA ALA A 18 -3.23 1.60 7.08
C ALA A 18 -2.33 1.92 5.87
N PHE A 19 -1.94 0.91 5.08
CA PHE A 19 -1.18 1.14 3.84
C PHE A 19 -2.01 1.91 2.79
N VAL A 20 -3.30 1.59 2.64
CA VAL A 20 -4.20 2.32 1.74
C VAL A 20 -4.39 3.77 2.17
N ASP A 21 -4.66 4.00 3.45
CA ASP A 21 -4.84 5.35 3.99
C ASP A 21 -3.56 6.18 3.82
N THR A 22 -2.41 5.54 4.07
CA THR A 22 -1.08 6.16 3.88
C THR A 22 -0.83 6.50 2.41
N ALA A 23 -1.16 5.58 1.48
CA ALA A 23 -1.05 5.84 0.05
C ALA A 23 -1.87 7.06 -0.36
N GLN A 24 -3.14 7.14 0.05
CA GLN A 24 -4.00 8.30 -0.25
C GLN A 24 -3.46 9.62 0.30
N ALA A 25 -2.93 9.61 1.53
CA ALA A 25 -2.31 10.79 2.13
C ALA A 25 -1.06 11.22 1.35
N ILE A 26 -0.21 10.28 0.94
CA ILE A 26 1.00 10.54 0.15
C ILE A 26 0.64 11.05 -1.25
N ALA A 27 -0.36 10.45 -1.91
CA ALA A 27 -0.86 10.90 -3.21
C ALA A 27 -1.35 12.35 -3.14
N SER A 28 -2.10 12.70 -2.10
CA SER A 28 -2.57 14.07 -1.87
C SER A 28 -1.40 15.05 -1.71
N ALA A 29 -0.36 14.67 -0.96
CA ALA A 29 0.86 15.46 -0.82
C ALA A 29 1.63 15.58 -2.15
N ALA A 30 1.63 14.53 -2.98
CA ALA A 30 2.24 14.53 -4.30
C ALA A 30 1.59 15.56 -5.24
N GLU A 31 0.27 15.67 -5.22
CA GLU A 31 -0.48 16.66 -6.00
C GLU A 31 -0.16 18.08 -5.53
N ILE A 32 -0.14 18.32 -4.22
CA ILE A 32 0.24 19.63 -3.65
C ILE A 32 1.66 20.00 -4.10
N ALA A 33 2.64 19.09 -3.94
CA ALA A 33 4.03 19.34 -4.31
C ALA A 33 4.21 19.61 -5.82
N SER A 34 3.46 18.90 -6.66
CA SER A 34 3.48 19.07 -8.11
C SER A 34 2.80 20.38 -8.55
N GLY A 35 1.81 20.85 -7.80
CA GLY A 35 1.10 22.10 -8.02
C GLY A 35 1.86 23.36 -7.62
N LEU A 36 3.01 23.22 -6.93
CA LEU A 36 3.87 24.35 -6.56
C LEU A 36 4.51 24.98 -7.82
N THR A 37 3.83 25.95 -8.39
CA THR A 37 4.30 26.70 -9.56
C THR A 37 4.99 27.99 -9.12
N PHE A 38 6.31 27.92 -8.94
CA PHE A 38 7.13 29.11 -8.72
C PHE A 38 7.80 29.53 -10.03
N GLY A 39 7.08 30.30 -10.84
CA GLY A 39 7.64 30.88 -12.06
C GLY A 39 8.35 32.23 -11.81
N PRO A 40 9.11 32.75 -12.77
CA PRO A 40 9.68 34.10 -12.69
C PRO A 40 8.62 35.19 -12.43
N ALA A 41 7.39 34.97 -12.90
CA ALA A 41 6.24 35.84 -12.64
C ALA A 41 5.84 35.91 -11.16
N VAL A 42 6.05 34.84 -10.39
CA VAL A 42 5.70 34.74 -8.96
C VAL A 42 6.89 35.15 -8.08
N ALA A 43 8.12 34.82 -8.49
CA ALA A 43 9.32 35.08 -7.71
C ALA A 43 9.78 36.56 -7.75
N GLY A 44 9.27 37.36 -8.69
CA GLY A 44 9.69 38.75 -8.89
C GLY A 44 11.03 38.86 -9.65
N ARG A 45 11.33 40.05 -10.20
CA ARG A 45 12.42 40.27 -11.18
C ARG A 45 13.80 39.77 -10.77
N ASN A 46 14.10 39.71 -9.46
CA ASN A 46 15.42 39.32 -8.96
C ASN A 46 15.54 37.84 -8.58
N TYR A 47 14.43 37.09 -8.53
CA TYR A 47 14.43 35.72 -8.03
C TYR A 47 13.91 34.70 -9.05
N GLY A 48 13.86 35.07 -10.34
CA GLY A 48 13.34 34.20 -11.40
C GLY A 48 13.98 32.82 -11.44
N ASP A 49 15.32 32.75 -11.39
CA ASP A 49 16.07 31.49 -11.37
C ASP A 49 15.80 30.67 -10.10
N LEU A 50 15.66 31.34 -8.95
CA LEU A 50 15.30 30.67 -7.69
C LEU A 50 13.89 30.08 -7.76
N GLY A 51 12.93 30.83 -8.33
CA GLY A 51 11.59 30.35 -8.59
C GLY A 51 11.60 29.08 -9.44
N VAL A 52 12.27 29.13 -10.60
CA VAL A 52 12.39 27.97 -11.52
C VAL A 52 12.96 26.74 -10.80
N ARG A 53 13.99 26.93 -9.95
CA ARG A 53 14.57 25.84 -9.16
C ARG A 53 13.60 25.25 -8.14
N ILE A 54 12.80 26.09 -7.48
CA ILE A 54 11.76 25.66 -6.53
C ILE A 54 10.66 24.88 -7.26
N GLY A 55 10.17 25.38 -8.40
CA GLY A 55 9.18 24.66 -9.21
C GLY A 55 9.69 23.30 -9.68
N ALA A 56 10.93 23.24 -10.16
CA ALA A 56 11.57 21.98 -10.55
C ALA A 56 11.76 21.03 -9.35
N ALA A 57 12.04 21.55 -8.15
CA ALA A 57 12.12 20.75 -6.94
C ALA A 57 10.74 20.18 -6.55
N GLY A 58 9.68 20.99 -6.62
CA GLY A 58 8.30 20.56 -6.38
C GLY A 58 7.90 19.39 -7.28
N GLY A 59 8.17 19.47 -8.58
CA GLY A 59 7.89 18.38 -9.52
C GLY A 59 8.65 17.08 -9.21
N ARG A 60 9.91 17.17 -8.78
CA ARG A 60 10.70 15.98 -8.37
C ARG A 60 10.19 15.36 -7.07
N VAL A 61 9.83 16.18 -6.09
CA VAL A 61 9.22 15.73 -4.84
C VAL A 61 7.88 15.06 -5.12
N GLY A 62 7.01 15.71 -5.89
CA GLY A 62 5.71 15.15 -6.28
C GLY A 62 5.83 13.80 -6.97
N SER A 63 6.75 13.67 -7.93
CA SER A 63 7.01 12.39 -8.61
C SER A 63 7.52 11.29 -7.67
N SER A 64 8.31 11.66 -6.65
CA SER A 64 8.82 10.70 -5.66
C SER A 64 7.74 10.26 -4.68
N LEU A 65 6.87 11.18 -4.26
CA LEU A 65 5.71 10.87 -3.44
C LEU A 65 4.72 9.96 -4.19
N ARG A 66 4.44 10.23 -5.47
CA ARG A 66 3.56 9.36 -6.27
C ARG A 66 4.04 7.91 -6.33
N ARG A 67 5.33 7.69 -6.60
CA ARG A 67 5.93 6.34 -6.56
C ARG A 67 5.82 5.68 -5.18
N TRP A 68 5.92 6.46 -4.11
CA TRP A 68 5.77 5.93 -2.76
C TRP A 68 4.31 5.56 -2.44
N SER A 69 3.34 6.34 -2.93
CA SER A 69 1.92 5.99 -2.87
C SER A 69 1.67 4.65 -3.58
N GLU A 70 2.11 4.52 -4.83
CA GLU A 70 1.99 3.30 -5.63
C GLU A 70 2.62 2.08 -4.92
N ALA A 71 3.83 2.23 -4.37
CA ALA A 71 4.48 1.16 -3.62
C ALA A 71 3.74 0.77 -2.32
N SER A 72 3.03 1.71 -1.71
CA SER A 72 2.21 1.45 -0.52
C SER A 72 0.94 0.69 -0.88
N GLU A 73 0.31 1.00 -2.01
CA GLU A 73 -0.82 0.24 -2.57
C GLU A 73 -0.40 -1.18 -2.95
N ASP A 74 0.74 -1.35 -3.63
CA ASP A 74 1.31 -2.65 -3.96
C ASP A 74 1.53 -3.53 -2.73
N ASN A 75 1.98 -2.94 -1.62
CA ASN A 75 2.16 -3.66 -0.36
C ASN A 75 0.81 -4.08 0.23
N ALA A 76 -0.20 -3.20 0.20
CA ALA A 76 -1.55 -3.55 0.65
C ALA A 76 -2.11 -4.74 -0.16
N ASP A 77 -1.94 -4.73 -1.49
CA ASP A 77 -2.43 -5.80 -2.35
C ASP A 77 -1.71 -7.12 -2.11
N ARG A 78 -0.39 -7.09 -1.90
CA ARG A 78 0.38 -8.30 -1.53
C ARG A 78 -0.07 -8.88 -0.19
N LEU A 79 -0.38 -8.03 0.79
CA LEU A 79 -0.90 -8.48 2.08
C LEU A 79 -2.28 -9.12 1.94
N ARG A 80 -3.18 -8.54 1.14
CA ARG A 80 -4.49 -9.15 0.83
C ARG A 80 -4.34 -10.53 0.20
N ILE A 81 -3.53 -10.63 -0.86
CA ILE A 81 -3.28 -11.90 -1.55
C ILE A 81 -2.73 -12.96 -0.60
N ALA A 82 -1.81 -12.57 0.30
CA ALA A 82 -1.26 -13.49 1.29
C ALA A 82 -2.32 -14.00 2.29
N VAL A 83 -3.18 -13.11 2.78
CA VAL A 83 -4.27 -13.48 3.71
C VAL A 83 -5.31 -14.35 3.02
N ASP A 84 -5.69 -14.04 1.79
CA ASP A 84 -6.64 -14.84 1.03
C ASP A 84 -6.08 -16.25 0.75
N GLY A 85 -4.79 -16.33 0.45
CA GLY A 85 -4.08 -17.60 0.32
C GLY A 85 -4.07 -18.42 1.63
N TYR A 86 -3.86 -17.75 2.77
CA TYR A 86 -3.91 -18.41 4.08
C TYR A 86 -5.32 -18.96 4.38
N ARG A 87 -6.36 -18.14 4.23
CA ARG A 87 -7.75 -18.54 4.45
C ARG A 87 -8.18 -19.70 3.56
N PHE A 88 -7.78 -19.69 2.30
CA PHE A 88 -8.08 -20.78 1.37
C PHE A 88 -7.48 -22.12 1.83
N VAL A 89 -6.23 -22.11 2.32
CA VAL A 89 -5.57 -23.32 2.83
C VAL A 89 -6.22 -23.79 4.14
N ASP A 90 -6.55 -22.86 5.03
CA ASP A 90 -7.22 -23.17 6.30
C ASP A 90 -8.62 -23.79 6.08
N ASP A 91 -9.44 -23.20 5.21
CA ASP A 91 -10.76 -23.73 4.83
C ASP A 91 -10.65 -25.13 4.21
N ALA A 92 -9.65 -25.37 3.35
CA ALA A 92 -9.41 -26.67 2.73
C ALA A 92 -9.00 -27.74 3.76
N LEU A 93 -8.13 -27.39 4.72
CA LEU A 93 -7.74 -28.26 5.82
C LEU A 93 -8.92 -28.57 6.75
N SER A 94 -9.68 -27.54 7.14
CA SER A 94 -10.87 -27.68 7.98
C SER A 94 -11.91 -28.61 7.33
N THR A 95 -12.15 -28.44 6.02
CA THR A 95 -13.05 -29.31 5.25
C THR A 95 -12.53 -30.75 5.19
N SER A 96 -11.23 -30.95 4.96
CA SER A 96 -10.63 -32.29 4.91
C SER A 96 -10.64 -33.00 6.27
N LEU A 97 -10.59 -32.26 7.38
CA LEU A 97 -10.66 -32.82 8.74
C LEU A 97 -12.10 -33.16 9.16
N HIS A 98 -13.08 -32.41 8.64
CA HIS A 98 -14.50 -32.62 8.92
C HIS A 98 -15.20 -33.61 7.97
N ASP A 99 -14.54 -34.10 6.92
CA ASP A 99 -15.04 -35.21 6.10
C ASP A 99 -14.69 -36.54 6.80
N PRO A 100 -15.64 -37.20 7.49
CA PRO A 100 -15.37 -38.50 8.05
C PRO A 100 -15.31 -39.45 6.85
N ARG A 101 -14.09 -39.84 6.44
CA ARG A 101 -13.92 -40.98 5.54
C ARG A 101 -14.81 -42.10 6.06
N ILE A 102 -15.89 -42.37 5.33
CA ILE A 102 -16.74 -43.53 5.52
C ILE A 102 -15.80 -44.71 5.33
N GLU A 103 -15.31 -45.23 6.45
CA GLU A 103 -14.56 -46.46 6.50
C GLU A 103 -15.59 -47.56 6.19
N SER A 104 -15.70 -47.86 4.90
CA SER A 104 -16.48 -48.97 4.37
C SER A 104 -15.83 -50.25 4.87
N THR A 105 -16.23 -50.68 6.06
CA THR A 105 -16.01 -52.03 6.58
C THR A 105 -16.67 -53.01 5.61
N ARG A 106 -15.83 -53.79 4.92
CA ARG A 106 -16.18 -55.09 4.35
C ARG A 106 -16.45 -56.09 5.46
#